data_AF-A0A1W1I1Y7-F1
#
_entry.id   AF-A0A1W1I1Y7-F1
#
_cell.length_a   1.000
_cell.length_b   1.000
_cell.length_c   1.000
_cell.angle_alpha   90.00
_cell.angle_beta   90.00
_cell.angle_gamma   90.00
#
_symmetry.space_group_name_H-M   'P 1'
#
loop_
_entity.id
_entity.type
_entity.pdbx_description
1 polymer ?
#
loop_
_entity_poly.entity_id
_entity_poly.type
_entity_poly.pdbx_seq_one_letter_code
_entity_poly.pdbx_strand_id
1 'polypeptide(L)'
;MSRKIWVLLIAFFVTAELSGMIDTAQAKGISDLGPGCGLGKDLWRDSPNTDKWGVQILISTTNNTIVPFQAFGITSQTMGCKNSGKFWAEHKANMFAGLNFENLTQEMAQGGGEHLASMAALMGVSEDKQPEFFAVTQERYLSLVNAGEASPVAMVKALNEAAASSPASTTVAAK
;
A
#
# COMPACT_ATOMS: atom_id res chain seq x y z
N MET A 1 -30.67 33.05 36.65
CA MET A 1 -29.67 32.97 35.58
C MET A 1 -30.38 32.40 34.34
N SER A 2 -30.61 33.24 33.33
CA SER A 2 -31.71 33.05 32.37
C SER A 2 -31.36 32.06 31.26
N ARG A 3 -32.33 31.24 30.82
CA ARG A 3 -32.27 30.21 29.74
C ARG A 3 -31.54 30.66 28.47
N LYS A 4 -31.47 31.98 28.23
CA LYS A 4 -30.75 32.64 27.15
C LYS A 4 -29.22 32.43 27.21
N ILE A 5 -28.65 32.33 28.40
CA ILE A 5 -27.20 32.07 28.61
C ILE A 5 -26.84 30.65 28.16
N TRP A 6 -27.71 29.67 28.45
CA TRP A 6 -27.51 28.28 28.02
C TRP A 6 -27.65 28.10 26.51
N VAL A 7 -28.60 28.80 25.87
CA VAL A 7 -28.75 28.75 24.40
C VAL A 7 -27.56 29.38 23.68
N LEU A 8 -26.98 30.46 24.23
CA LEU A 8 -25.79 31.10 23.66
C LEU A 8 -24.53 30.26 23.84
N LEU A 9 -24.38 29.53 24.95
CA LEU A 9 -23.24 28.64 25.17
C LEU A 9 -23.28 27.39 24.28
N ILE A 10 -24.48 26.86 23.99
CA ILE A 10 -24.64 25.72 23.06
C ILE A 10 -24.41 26.16 21.61
N ALA A 11 -24.87 27.35 21.20
CA ALA A 11 -24.61 27.88 19.87
C ALA A 11 -23.12 28.16 19.60
N PHE A 12 -22.35 28.49 20.64
CA PHE A 12 -20.90 28.72 20.52
C PHE A 12 -20.08 27.43 20.44
N PHE A 13 -20.59 26.31 20.99
CA PHE A 13 -19.94 25.00 20.87
C PHE A 13 -20.16 24.34 19.50
N VAL A 14 -21.25 24.65 18.79
CA VAL A 14 -21.55 24.08 17.46
C VAL A 14 -20.73 24.72 16.33
N THR A 15 -20.19 25.94 16.52
CA THR A 15 -19.39 26.64 15.49
C THR A 15 -17.89 26.37 15.56
N ALA A 16 -17.41 25.64 16.57
CA ALA A 16 -15.98 25.38 16.77
C ALA A 16 -15.47 24.07 16.13
N GLU A 17 -16.33 23.23 15.54
CA GLU A 17 -15.93 21.94 14.93
C GLU A 17 -15.83 21.97 13.39
N LEU A 18 -15.92 23.14 12.73
CA LEU A 18 -15.83 23.27 11.27
C LEU A 18 -14.53 23.91 10.76
N SER A 19 -13.40 23.70 11.44
CA SER A 19 -12.08 24.20 11.00
C SER A 19 -11.10 23.09 10.58
N GLY A 20 -11.59 21.86 10.39
CA GLY A 20 -10.75 20.70 10.17
C GLY A 20 -10.90 20.03 8.81
N MET A 21 -11.10 20.76 7.70
CA MET A 21 -10.79 20.28 6.32
C MET A 21 -10.63 21.47 5.36
N ILE A 22 -9.41 22.03 5.30
CA ILE A 22 -8.97 22.80 4.13
C ILE A 22 -8.05 21.86 3.34
N ASP A 23 -8.66 20.98 2.54
CA ASP A 23 -7.95 20.21 1.53
C ASP A 23 -7.55 21.17 0.39
N THR A 24 -6.37 21.78 0.52
CA THR A 24 -5.68 22.42 -0.61
C THR A 24 -4.84 21.38 -1.35
N ALA A 25 -5.52 20.40 -1.94
CA ALA A 25 -4.91 19.53 -2.94
C ALA A 25 -4.89 20.26 -4.31
N GLN A 26 -3.99 21.24 -4.46
CA GLN A 26 -3.64 21.73 -5.79
C GLN A 26 -2.68 20.74 -6.47
N ALA A 27 -3.26 19.71 -7.10
CA ALA A 27 -2.62 19.00 -8.20
C ALA A 27 -3.22 19.51 -9.50
N LYS A 28 -2.60 20.53 -10.11
CA LYS A 28 -2.90 20.91 -11.50
C LYS A 28 -2.15 19.94 -12.41
N GLY A 29 -2.74 18.77 -12.60
CA GLY A 29 -2.30 17.67 -13.45
C GLY A 29 -3.37 16.58 -13.36
N ILE A 30 -3.65 15.88 -14.46
CA ILE A 30 -4.68 14.83 -14.54
C ILE A 30 -4.62 13.98 -13.26
N SER A 31 -5.66 14.10 -12.43
CA SER A 31 -5.76 13.38 -11.16
C SER A 31 -5.59 11.88 -11.42
N ASP A 32 -5.03 11.14 -10.46
CA ASP A 32 -4.95 9.67 -10.53
C ASP A 32 -6.33 8.99 -10.47
N LEU A 33 -7.41 9.79 -10.48
CA LEU A 33 -8.80 9.39 -10.67
C LEU A 33 -9.25 9.44 -12.16
N GLY A 34 -8.34 9.79 -13.08
CA GLY A 34 -8.56 9.79 -14.54
C GLY A 34 -8.26 8.44 -15.23
N PRO A 35 -8.18 8.40 -16.58
CA PRO A 35 -8.01 7.20 -17.44
C PRO A 35 -6.71 6.39 -17.29
N GLY A 36 -6.07 6.42 -16.13
CA GLY A 36 -4.81 5.74 -15.84
C GLY A 36 -3.60 6.42 -16.48
N CYS A 37 -2.52 5.68 -16.61
CA CYS A 37 -1.28 6.10 -17.27
C CYS A 37 -1.26 5.68 -18.76
N GLY A 38 -0.36 6.26 -19.55
CA GLY A 38 -0.19 5.91 -20.96
C GLY A 38 -0.10 7.12 -21.88
N LEU A 39 0.07 6.85 -23.19
CA LEU A 39 0.29 7.86 -24.23
C LEU A 39 -0.77 8.96 -24.26
N GLY A 40 -2.03 8.63 -23.98
CA GLY A 40 -3.11 9.61 -23.88
C GLY A 40 -2.92 10.58 -22.72
N LYS A 41 -2.44 10.13 -21.55
CA LYS A 41 -2.18 11.03 -20.42
C LYS A 41 -1.04 12.00 -20.75
N ASP A 42 -0.02 11.55 -21.48
CA ASP A 42 1.10 12.39 -21.89
C ASP A 42 0.74 13.34 -23.04
N LEU A 43 0.03 12.86 -24.07
CA LEU A 43 -0.34 13.65 -25.25
C LEU A 43 -1.32 14.78 -24.92
N TRP A 44 -2.26 14.52 -24.02
CA TRP A 44 -3.32 15.47 -23.65
C TRP A 44 -3.04 16.19 -22.32
N ARG A 45 -1.84 16.02 -21.75
CA ARG A 45 -1.45 16.58 -20.45
C ARG A 45 -1.68 18.09 -20.34
N ASP A 46 -1.37 18.81 -21.42
CA ASP A 46 -1.41 20.28 -21.47
C ASP A 46 -2.73 20.81 -22.08
N SER A 47 -3.70 19.92 -22.35
CA SER A 47 -5.00 20.33 -22.89
C SER A 47 -5.85 21.06 -21.83
N PRO A 48 -6.60 22.11 -22.22
CA PRO A 48 -7.55 22.70 -21.30
C PRO A 48 -8.66 21.70 -20.97
N ASN A 49 -9.17 21.73 -19.73
CA ASN A 49 -10.32 20.93 -19.30
C ASN A 49 -10.08 19.40 -19.30
N THR A 50 -8.88 18.92 -18.97
CA THR A 50 -8.58 17.47 -18.87
C THR A 50 -9.46 16.72 -17.87
N ASP A 51 -10.10 17.42 -16.94
CA ASP A 51 -11.08 16.90 -15.98
C ASP A 51 -12.45 16.57 -16.60
N LYS A 52 -12.76 17.11 -17.79
CA LYS A 52 -14.07 16.91 -18.42
C LYS A 52 -14.16 15.55 -19.10
N TRP A 53 -15.33 14.92 -18.99
CA TRP A 53 -15.61 13.59 -19.53
C TRP A 53 -15.21 13.41 -21.01
N GLY A 54 -15.39 14.43 -21.86
CA GLY A 54 -15.02 14.35 -23.28
C GLY A 54 -13.51 14.24 -23.51
N VAL A 55 -12.70 15.00 -22.77
CA VAL A 55 -11.23 14.92 -22.85
C VAL A 55 -10.75 13.62 -22.20
N GLN A 56 -11.41 13.18 -21.12
CA GLN A 56 -11.12 11.87 -20.50
C GLN A 56 -11.39 10.69 -21.45
N ILE A 57 -12.44 10.75 -22.28
CA ILE A 57 -12.68 9.75 -23.33
C ILE A 57 -11.57 9.77 -24.35
N LEU A 58 -11.14 10.95 -24.83
CA LEU A 58 -10.05 11.05 -25.79
C LEU A 58 -8.73 10.51 -25.24
N ILE A 59 -8.42 10.80 -23.98
CA ILE A 59 -7.28 10.24 -23.24
C ILE A 59 -7.39 8.72 -23.16
N SER A 60 -8.55 8.19 -22.74
CA SER A 60 -8.80 6.76 -22.62
C SER A 60 -8.70 6.03 -23.96
N THR A 61 -9.33 6.57 -25.00
CA THR A 61 -9.26 6.08 -26.37
C THR A 61 -7.81 6.10 -26.85
N THR A 62 -7.04 7.17 -26.62
CA THR A 62 -5.62 7.24 -27.00
C THR A 62 -4.77 6.22 -26.21
N ASN A 63 -5.07 5.98 -24.94
CA ASN A 63 -4.41 4.94 -24.14
C ASN A 63 -4.67 3.52 -24.68
N ASN A 64 -5.79 3.30 -25.38
CA ASN A 64 -6.29 1.97 -25.74
C ASN A 64 -6.45 1.68 -27.25
N THR A 65 -6.13 2.62 -28.15
CA THR A 65 -6.53 2.54 -29.57
C THR A 65 -5.61 1.74 -30.49
N ILE A 66 -4.31 1.70 -30.23
CA ILE A 66 -3.35 1.10 -31.15
C ILE A 66 -2.51 0.11 -30.37
N VAL A 67 -2.84 -1.19 -30.39
CA VAL A 67 -2.27 -2.17 -29.44
C VAL A 67 -2.68 -1.76 -28.00
N PRO A 68 -2.68 -2.63 -26.97
CA PRO A 68 -2.87 -2.14 -25.61
C PRO A 68 -1.64 -1.29 -25.19
N PHE A 69 -1.51 -0.06 -25.71
CA PHE A 69 -0.41 0.86 -25.46
C PHE A 69 -0.31 1.21 -23.99
N GLN A 70 -1.44 1.25 -23.28
CA GLN A 70 -1.44 1.31 -21.82
C GLN A 70 -0.75 0.08 -21.20
N ALA A 71 -1.05 -1.14 -21.66
CA ALA A 71 -0.36 -2.33 -21.19
C ALA A 71 1.13 -2.31 -21.56
N PHE A 72 1.49 -1.84 -22.76
CA PHE A 72 2.88 -1.62 -23.15
C PHE A 72 3.57 -0.61 -22.22
N GLY A 73 2.92 0.51 -21.91
CA GLY A 73 3.43 1.51 -20.97
C GLY A 73 3.64 0.92 -19.57
N ILE A 74 2.70 0.11 -19.09
CA ILE A 74 2.81 -0.59 -17.80
C ILE A 74 3.96 -1.60 -17.79
N THR A 75 4.12 -2.42 -18.84
CA THR A 75 5.15 -3.46 -18.90
C THR A 75 6.54 -2.89 -19.16
N SER A 76 6.65 -1.90 -20.05
CA SER A 76 7.91 -1.22 -20.37
C SER A 76 8.28 -0.11 -19.39
N GLN A 77 7.37 0.26 -18.48
CA GLN A 77 7.51 1.40 -17.56
C GLN A 77 7.78 2.73 -18.30
N THR A 78 7.05 2.95 -19.40
CA THR A 78 7.14 4.17 -20.22
C THR A 78 5.83 4.95 -20.21
N MET A 79 5.81 6.15 -20.79
CA MET A 79 4.61 7.00 -20.94
C MET A 79 3.90 7.31 -19.61
N GLY A 80 4.69 7.65 -18.60
CA GLY A 80 4.20 7.99 -17.25
C GLY A 80 3.67 6.80 -16.44
N CYS A 81 3.70 5.57 -16.96
CA CYS A 81 3.35 4.37 -16.22
C CYS A 81 4.51 3.89 -15.35
N LYS A 82 4.25 3.70 -14.04
CA LYS A 82 5.20 3.12 -13.10
C LYS A 82 4.69 1.76 -12.65
N ASN A 83 5.57 0.76 -12.62
CA ASN A 83 5.31 -0.50 -11.95
C ASN A 83 6.19 -0.55 -10.71
N SER A 84 5.59 -0.52 -9.53
CA SER A 84 6.34 -0.58 -8.28
C SER A 84 6.95 -1.97 -8.02
N GLY A 85 6.68 -2.98 -8.86
CA GLY A 85 7.15 -4.36 -8.69
C GLY A 85 6.54 -5.09 -7.48
N LYS A 86 5.87 -4.34 -6.60
CA LYS A 86 5.35 -4.79 -5.30
C LYS A 86 4.29 -5.88 -5.44
N PHE A 87 3.45 -5.82 -6.47
CA PHE A 87 2.39 -6.81 -6.67
C PHE A 87 2.93 -8.24 -6.73
N TRP A 88 3.99 -8.47 -7.51
CA TRP A 88 4.60 -9.80 -7.63
C TRP A 88 5.41 -10.18 -6.38
N ALA A 89 6.03 -9.21 -5.70
CA ALA A 89 6.75 -9.45 -4.45
C ALA A 89 5.80 -9.88 -3.32
N GLU A 90 4.70 -9.15 -3.13
CA GLU A 90 3.64 -9.45 -2.16
C GLU A 90 2.98 -10.80 -2.49
N HIS A 91 2.70 -11.07 -3.76
CA HIS A 91 2.11 -12.34 -4.17
C HIS A 91 3.04 -13.53 -3.90
N LYS A 92 4.35 -13.39 -4.13
CA LYS A 92 5.34 -14.42 -3.80
C LYS A 92 5.38 -14.72 -2.30
N ALA A 93 5.37 -13.69 -1.45
CA ALA A 93 5.34 -13.87 0.00
C ALA A 93 4.06 -14.59 0.46
N ASN A 94 2.90 -14.21 -0.08
CA ASN A 94 1.62 -14.87 0.24
C ASN A 94 1.60 -16.34 -0.19
N MET A 95 2.08 -16.64 -1.39
CA MET A 95 2.18 -18.02 -1.88
C MET A 95 3.15 -18.85 -1.04
N PHE A 96 4.30 -18.28 -0.68
CA PHE A 96 5.28 -18.94 0.17
C PHE A 96 4.72 -19.21 1.58
N ALA A 97 4.02 -18.23 2.17
CA ALA A 97 3.34 -18.38 3.46
C ALA A 97 2.32 -19.52 3.42
N GLY A 98 1.52 -19.61 2.36
CA GLY A 98 0.50 -20.65 2.22
C GLY A 98 1.08 -22.05 2.05
N LEU A 99 2.16 -22.19 1.27
CA LEU A 99 2.81 -23.49 1.03
C LEU A 99 3.60 -24.00 2.23
N ASN A 100 4.09 -23.11 3.10
CA ASN A 100 4.98 -23.45 4.21
C ASN A 100 4.39 -23.09 5.58
N PHE A 101 3.07 -22.93 5.68
CA PHE A 101 2.43 -22.40 6.89
C PHE A 101 2.78 -23.19 8.17
N GLU A 102 2.75 -24.53 8.10
CA GLU A 102 3.08 -25.40 9.23
C GLU A 102 4.56 -25.26 9.64
N ASN A 103 5.48 -25.28 8.67
CA ASN A 103 6.90 -25.10 8.92
C ASN A 103 7.20 -23.71 9.48
N LEU A 104 6.60 -22.66 8.91
CA LEU A 104 6.74 -21.29 9.40
C LEU A 104 6.22 -21.17 10.83
N THR A 105 5.09 -21.79 11.14
CA THR A 105 4.54 -21.83 12.50
C THR A 105 5.53 -22.47 13.46
N GLN A 106 6.05 -23.65 13.11
CA GLN A 106 7.02 -24.35 13.95
C GLN A 106 8.32 -23.55 14.14
N GLU A 107 8.87 -22.97 13.07
CA GLU A 107 10.12 -22.20 13.11
C GLU A 107 9.97 -20.84 13.80
N MET A 108 8.81 -20.18 13.69
CA MET A 108 8.50 -18.98 14.48
C MET A 108 8.44 -19.31 15.97
N ALA A 109 7.86 -20.45 16.36
CA ALA A 109 7.84 -20.88 17.76
C ALA A 109 9.24 -21.20 18.29
N GLN A 110 10.09 -21.81 17.45
CA GLN A 110 11.48 -22.12 17.78
C GLN A 110 12.39 -20.89 17.80
N GLY A 111 11.99 -19.80 17.13
CA GLY A 111 12.77 -18.57 17.01
C GLY A 111 13.80 -18.60 15.88
N GLY A 112 13.59 -19.43 14.86
CA GLY A 112 14.47 -19.54 13.70
C GLY A 112 14.24 -20.80 12.87
N GLY A 113 14.70 -20.76 11.62
CA GLY A 113 14.67 -21.89 10.68
C GLY A 113 14.80 -21.44 9.22
N GLU A 114 14.87 -22.41 8.30
CA GLU A 114 15.16 -22.14 6.88
C GLU A 114 13.97 -21.47 6.17
N HIS A 115 12.75 -21.88 6.51
CA HIS A 115 11.54 -21.29 5.94
C HIS A 115 11.31 -19.87 6.47
N LEU A 116 11.57 -19.64 7.76
CA LEU A 116 11.47 -18.32 8.38
C LEU A 116 12.54 -17.37 7.86
N ALA A 117 13.78 -17.84 7.65
CA ALA A 117 14.84 -17.08 7.00
C ALA A 117 14.50 -16.73 5.54
N SER A 118 13.96 -17.69 4.80
CA SER A 118 13.50 -17.48 3.42
C SER A 118 12.35 -16.48 3.35
N MET A 119 11.40 -16.54 4.30
CA MET A 119 10.33 -15.56 4.42
C MET A 119 10.89 -14.17 4.70
N ALA A 120 11.82 -14.05 5.64
CA ALA A 120 12.49 -12.78 5.96
C ALA A 120 13.18 -12.19 4.72
N ALA A 121 13.91 -13.01 3.95
CA ALA A 121 14.53 -12.60 2.71
C ALA A 121 13.52 -12.16 1.64
N LEU A 122 12.40 -12.87 1.48
CA LEU A 122 11.30 -12.49 0.58
C LEU A 122 10.65 -11.15 0.98
N MET A 123 10.59 -10.87 2.28
CA MET A 123 10.10 -9.60 2.84
C MET A 123 11.15 -8.47 2.78
N GLY A 124 12.37 -8.75 2.30
CA GLY A 124 13.45 -7.78 2.19
C GLY A 124 14.22 -7.51 3.48
N VAL A 125 14.10 -8.38 4.48
CA VAL A 125 14.91 -8.32 5.71
C VAL A 125 16.33 -8.77 5.39
N SER A 126 17.31 -7.89 5.63
CA SER A 126 18.73 -8.18 5.44
C SER A 126 19.22 -9.22 6.45
N GLU A 127 20.21 -10.05 6.09
CA GLU A 127 20.70 -11.17 6.92
C GLU A 127 21.15 -10.74 8.33
N ASP A 128 21.75 -9.55 8.44
CA ASP A 128 22.17 -8.93 9.71
C ASP A 128 20.99 -8.62 10.65
N LYS A 129 19.78 -8.45 10.09
CA LYS A 129 18.55 -8.12 10.82
C LYS A 129 17.59 -9.29 11.00
N GLN A 130 17.90 -10.44 10.40
CA GLN A 130 17.08 -11.64 10.56
C GLN A 130 16.98 -12.12 12.01
N PRO A 131 18.03 -12.09 12.86
CA PRO A 131 17.90 -12.49 14.26
C PRO A 131 16.87 -11.65 15.03
N GLU A 132 16.82 -10.35 14.77
CA GLU A 132 15.84 -9.44 15.38
C GLU A 132 14.42 -9.75 14.87
N PHE A 133 14.28 -9.97 13.56
CA PHE A 133 13.01 -10.38 12.97
C PHE A 133 12.51 -11.70 13.57
N PHE A 134 13.37 -12.71 13.74
CA PHE A 134 12.99 -13.99 14.34
C PHE A 134 12.53 -13.83 15.79
N ALA A 135 13.24 -13.05 16.59
CA ALA A 135 12.86 -12.78 17.98
C ALA A 135 11.45 -12.15 18.07
N VAL A 136 11.15 -11.20 17.19
CA VAL A 136 9.85 -10.52 17.15
C VAL A 136 8.75 -11.46 16.69
N THR A 137 9.02 -12.31 15.69
CA THR A 137 8.04 -13.32 15.26
C THR A 137 7.76 -14.36 16.34
N GLN A 138 8.76 -14.71 17.15
CA GLN A 138 8.59 -15.61 18.29
C GLN A 138 7.79 -14.95 19.42
N GLU A 139 8.09 -13.68 19.75
CA GLU A 139 7.35 -12.91 20.75
C GLU A 139 5.86 -12.78 20.39
N ARG A 140 5.57 -12.53 19.11
CA ARG A 140 4.21 -12.36 18.58
C ARG A 140 3.59 -13.64 18.01
N TYR A 141 4.18 -14.79 18.32
CA TYR A 141 3.84 -16.08 17.72
C TYR A 141 2.33 -16.36 17.67
N LEU A 142 1.64 -16.27 18.81
CA LEU A 142 0.20 -16.56 18.89
C LEU A 142 -0.63 -15.65 17.96
N SER A 143 -0.26 -14.38 17.83
CA SER A 143 -0.96 -13.45 16.93
C SER A 143 -0.70 -13.77 15.46
N LEU A 144 0.52 -14.19 15.12
CA LEU A 144 0.92 -14.50 13.75
C LEU A 144 0.28 -15.80 13.25
N VAL A 145 0.22 -16.83 14.11
CA VAL A 145 -0.42 -18.11 13.79
C VAL A 145 -1.93 -17.95 13.63
N ASN A 146 -2.60 -17.27 14.57
CA ASN A 146 -4.03 -17.00 14.45
C ASN A 146 -4.37 -16.23 13.16
N ALA A 147 -3.49 -15.31 12.74
CA ALA A 147 -3.65 -14.61 11.46
C ALA A 147 -3.46 -15.56 10.27
N GLY A 148 -2.49 -16.46 10.30
CA GLY A 148 -2.25 -17.41 9.22
C GLY A 148 -3.27 -18.53 9.11
N GLU A 149 -3.90 -18.94 10.22
CA GLU A 149 -5.07 -19.83 10.19
C GLU A 149 -6.25 -19.20 9.43
N ALA A 150 -6.40 -17.87 9.51
CA ALA A 150 -7.40 -17.16 8.73
C ALA A 150 -7.03 -17.08 7.24
N SER A 151 -5.80 -16.69 6.91
CA SER A 151 -5.26 -16.76 5.54
C SER A 151 -3.75 -16.47 5.46
N PRO A 152 -3.06 -16.93 4.41
CA PRO A 152 -1.66 -16.56 4.14
C PRO A 152 -1.44 -15.05 4.01
N VAL A 153 -2.43 -14.33 3.45
CA VAL A 153 -2.38 -12.87 3.30
C VAL A 153 -2.42 -12.19 4.67
N ALA A 154 -3.26 -12.68 5.58
CA ALA A 154 -3.34 -12.15 6.95
C ALA A 154 -2.05 -12.43 7.73
N MET A 155 -1.42 -13.60 7.54
CA MET A 155 -0.11 -13.90 8.11
C MET A 155 0.97 -12.93 7.63
N VAL A 156 1.11 -12.75 6.30
CA VAL A 156 2.13 -11.85 5.72
C VAL A 156 1.88 -10.40 6.13
N LYS A 157 0.62 -9.97 6.23
CA LYS A 157 0.28 -8.66 6.76
C LYS A 157 0.74 -8.51 8.21
N ALA A 158 0.42 -9.48 9.06
CA ALA A 158 0.81 -9.45 10.47
C ALA A 158 2.34 -9.51 10.65
N LEU A 159 3.05 -10.26 9.80
CA LEU A 159 4.52 -10.29 9.75
C LEU A 159 5.11 -8.94 9.35
N ASN A 160 4.54 -8.25 8.36
CA ASN A 160 4.97 -6.90 7.96
C ASN A 160 4.74 -5.88 9.08
N GLU A 161 3.61 -5.97 9.80
CA GLU A 161 3.32 -5.11 10.95
C GLU A 161 4.30 -5.38 12.12
N ALA A 162 4.63 -6.65 12.36
CA ALA A 162 5.61 -7.05 13.36
C ALA A 162 7.02 -6.53 13.01
N ALA A 163 7.44 -6.68 11.75
CA ALA A 163 8.71 -6.16 11.25
C ALA A 163 8.79 -4.63 11.33
N ALA A 164 7.72 -3.91 10.97
CA ALA A 164 7.65 -2.45 11.02
C ALA A 164 7.69 -1.89 12.45
N SER A 165 7.20 -2.66 13.43
CA SER A 165 7.27 -2.29 14.85
C SER A 165 8.65 -2.53 15.48
N SER A 166 9.60 -3.10 14.73
CA SER A 166 10.95 -3.41 15.20
C SER A 166 12.00 -2.49 14.54
N PRO A 167 13.06 -2.08 15.25
CA PRO A 167 14.13 -1.26 14.69
C PRO A 167 14.83 -1.87 13.44
N ALA A 168 14.63 -3.16 13.17
CA ALA A 168 14.99 -3.86 11.94
C ALA A 168 14.49 -3.18 10.64
N SER A 169 13.37 -2.45 10.65
CA SER A 169 12.70 -1.99 9.42
C SER A 169 13.41 -0.89 8.59
N THR A 170 14.61 -0.42 8.97
CA THR A 170 15.26 0.74 8.32
C THR A 170 15.79 0.54 6.90
N THR A 171 15.63 -0.62 6.27
CA THR A 171 16.02 -0.78 4.86
C THR A 171 15.05 -1.68 4.10
N VAL A 172 13.78 -1.25 3.97
CA VAL A 172 13.04 -1.59 2.75
C VAL A 172 13.77 -0.85 1.64
N ALA A 173 14.73 -1.53 1.01
CA ALA A 173 15.56 -0.99 -0.05
C ALA A 173 14.63 -0.51 -1.17
N ALA A 174 14.43 0.81 -1.18
CA ALA A 174 13.99 1.52 -2.36
C ALA A 174 15.04 1.25 -3.44
N LYS A 175 14.71 0.34 -4.36
CA LYS A 175 15.31 0.31 -5.68
C LYS A 175 14.19 0.28 -6.70
#